data_AF-A0A4Q9GMK1-F1
#
_entry.id   AF-A0A4Q9GMK1-F1
#
_cell.length_a   1.000
_cell.length_b   1.000
_cell.length_c   1.000
_cell.angle_alpha   90.00
_cell.angle_beta   90.00
_cell.angle_gamma   90.00
#
_symmetry.space_group_name_H-M   'P 1'
#
loop_
_entity.id
_entity.type
_entity.pdbx_description
1 polymer ?
#
loop_
_entity_poly.entity_id
_entity_poly.type
_entity_poly.pdbx_seq_one_letter_code
_entity_poly.pdbx_strand_id
1 'polypeptide(L)'
;MGATARPAAHLFRVSRLFSRRAQGGGAAETPRDPRCVPPPLPYLRHLLDRLAGQGRESGDARGGAARVPRARGGSPVNQDILAAIGAPAGFTLSDLNDGLVLANRGGEVRYYVRNSSAGFEVTRAERSEDERFGMATAHEEHVHRYLTIELGSSIRFGPELAPIWLPHMPDDLAPGFALEVEGPRATLSANGVVHGTFSHDPHMAPAVEFSWVAALPVDGLLQSFLDEKGEPFLARWLVEA
;
A
#
# COMPACT_ATOMS: atom_id res chain seq x y z
N MET A 1 55.26 -10.03 -9.32
CA MET A 1 54.98 -11.40 -8.85
C MET A 1 53.85 -11.31 -7.84
N GLY A 2 52.64 -11.70 -8.24
CA GLY A 2 51.46 -11.73 -7.40
C GLY A 2 50.94 -13.16 -7.25
N ALA A 3 50.18 -13.39 -6.18
CA ALA A 3 49.15 -14.43 -6.01
C ALA A 3 48.54 -14.21 -4.61
N THR A 4 47.44 -13.47 -4.49
CA THR A 4 46.05 -13.97 -4.39
C THR A 4 45.77 -14.80 -3.13
N ALA A 5 45.19 -14.14 -2.12
CA ALA A 5 44.38 -14.78 -1.09
C ALA A 5 42.90 -14.40 -1.34
N ARG A 6 42.06 -15.40 -1.57
CA ARG A 6 40.60 -15.29 -1.65
C ARG A 6 39.99 -15.23 -0.24
N PRO A 7 38.96 -14.41 0.04
CA PRO A 7 38.06 -14.67 1.15
C PRO A 7 36.85 -15.51 0.72
N ALA A 8 36.34 -16.24 1.71
CA ALA A 8 35.36 -17.30 1.64
C ALA A 8 33.94 -16.80 1.32
N ALA A 9 33.22 -17.58 0.50
CA ALA A 9 31.78 -17.47 0.32
C ALA A 9 31.06 -18.09 1.53
N HIS A 10 30.32 -17.28 2.28
CA HIS A 10 29.32 -17.76 3.23
C HIS A 10 27.99 -17.94 2.48
N LEU A 11 27.69 -19.20 2.15
CA LEU A 11 26.37 -19.67 1.74
C LEU A 11 25.42 -19.58 2.95
N PHE A 12 24.42 -18.69 2.90
CA PHE A 12 23.28 -18.77 3.82
C PHE A 12 22.15 -19.58 3.20
N ARG A 13 21.79 -20.61 3.94
CA ARG A 13 20.85 -21.69 3.64
C ARG A 13 19.45 -21.21 3.99
N VAL A 14 18.60 -20.98 3.00
CA VAL A 14 17.16 -20.76 3.24
C VAL A 14 16.53 -22.13 3.49
N SER A 15 16.25 -22.42 4.76
CA SER A 15 15.59 -23.64 5.19
C SER A 15 14.14 -23.65 4.69
N ARG A 16 13.87 -24.52 3.72
CA ARG A 16 12.54 -25.04 3.42
C ARG A 16 12.03 -25.82 4.64
N LEU A 17 10.84 -25.50 5.11
CA LEU A 17 10.07 -26.36 6.01
C LEU A 17 8.70 -26.62 5.40
N PHE A 18 8.66 -27.69 4.61
CA PHE A 18 7.46 -28.47 4.34
C PHE A 18 7.79 -29.92 4.70
N SER A 19 7.12 -30.48 5.70
CA SER A 19 6.77 -31.90 5.69
C SER A 19 5.62 -32.18 6.65
N ARG A 20 4.52 -32.70 6.09
CA ARG A 20 3.37 -33.30 6.77
C ARG A 20 3.78 -34.62 7.44
N ARG A 21 3.18 -35.02 8.57
CA ARG A 21 2.02 -35.96 8.64
C ARG A 21 1.68 -36.42 10.08
N ALA A 22 0.41 -36.18 10.45
CA ALA A 22 -0.57 -36.98 11.19
C ALA A 22 -0.21 -37.82 12.46
N GLN A 23 -0.94 -37.50 13.54
CA GLN A 23 -1.80 -38.35 14.43
C GLN A 23 -2.22 -37.40 15.58
N GLY A 24 -3.44 -37.27 16.10
CA GLY A 24 -4.73 -37.95 16.03
C GLY A 24 -5.42 -37.55 17.36
N GLY A 25 -6.64 -37.02 17.34
CA GLY A 25 -7.34 -36.63 18.57
C GLY A 25 -8.47 -35.65 18.32
N GLY A 26 -9.71 -36.15 18.40
CA GLY A 26 -10.91 -35.46 17.97
C GLY A 26 -11.36 -34.29 18.85
N ALA A 27 -11.97 -33.31 18.20
CA ALA A 27 -12.99 -32.44 18.75
C ALA A 27 -13.99 -32.13 17.64
N ALA A 28 -15.28 -32.20 17.96
CA ALA A 28 -16.40 -32.13 17.04
C ALA A 28 -16.40 -30.85 16.19
N GLU A 29 -16.47 -31.00 14.87
CA GLU A 29 -16.75 -29.92 13.93
C GLU A 29 -18.25 -29.59 13.95
N THR A 30 -18.57 -28.38 14.37
CA THR A 30 -19.87 -27.74 14.13
C THR A 30 -20.02 -27.44 12.63
N PRO A 31 -21.18 -27.66 11.99
CA PRO A 31 -21.35 -27.37 10.57
C PRO A 31 -21.19 -25.87 10.30
N ARG A 32 -20.26 -25.49 9.42
CA ARG A 32 -20.18 -24.12 8.88
C ARG A 32 -21.41 -23.88 8.00
N ASP A 33 -22.21 -22.89 8.35
CA ASP A 33 -23.37 -22.45 7.58
C ASP A 33 -22.91 -21.95 6.19
N PRO A 34 -23.38 -22.55 5.07
CA PRO A 34 -23.02 -22.13 3.72
C PRO A 34 -23.55 -20.75 3.31
N ARG A 35 -24.17 -19.99 4.23
CA ARG A 35 -24.69 -18.64 4.00
C ARG A 35 -23.71 -17.50 4.33
N CYS A 36 -22.48 -17.79 4.78
CA CYS A 36 -21.43 -16.79 4.99
C CYS A 36 -20.44 -16.72 3.81
N VAL A 37 -20.96 -16.52 2.59
CA VAL A 37 -20.18 -16.03 1.45
C VAL A 37 -20.49 -14.54 1.34
N PRO A 38 -19.53 -13.61 1.52
CA PRO A 38 -19.80 -12.21 1.26
C PRO A 38 -20.21 -12.04 -0.21
N PRO A 39 -21.24 -11.23 -0.51
CA PRO A 39 -21.70 -11.07 -1.88
C PRO A 39 -20.59 -10.44 -2.74
N PRO A 40 -20.50 -10.78 -4.05
CA PRO A 40 -19.59 -10.10 -4.97
C PRO A 40 -20.00 -8.62 -5.03
N LEU A 41 -19.08 -7.72 -4.67
CA LEU A 41 -19.34 -6.28 -4.59
C LEU A 41 -19.59 -5.69 -6.00
N PRO A 42 -20.81 -5.26 -6.37
CA PRO A 42 -21.03 -4.39 -7.51
C PRO A 42 -20.83 -2.91 -7.12
N TYR A 43 -20.19 -2.65 -5.97
CA TYR A 43 -20.36 -1.42 -5.20
C TYR A 43 -19.42 -0.28 -5.65
N LEU A 44 -18.27 -0.58 -6.25
CA LEU A 44 -17.27 0.44 -6.59
C LEU A 44 -17.74 1.37 -7.71
N ARG A 45 -18.42 0.85 -8.74
CA ARG A 45 -18.86 1.65 -9.89
C ARG A 45 -20.01 2.61 -9.54
N HIS A 46 -20.95 2.16 -8.70
CA HIS A 46 -22.08 2.99 -8.27
C HIS A 46 -21.73 4.05 -7.23
N LEU A 47 -20.68 3.85 -6.42
CA LEU A 47 -20.21 4.87 -5.48
C LEU A 47 -19.53 6.04 -6.24
N LEU A 48 -18.78 5.73 -7.30
CA LEU A 48 -18.05 6.70 -8.11
C LEU A 48 -18.97 7.51 -9.05
N ASP A 49 -20.02 6.89 -9.63
CA ASP A 49 -20.99 7.60 -10.47
C ASP A 49 -21.79 8.68 -9.72
N ARG A 50 -21.94 8.58 -8.39
CA ARG A 50 -22.57 9.63 -7.58
C ARG A 50 -21.66 10.85 -7.34
N LEU A 51 -20.35 10.67 -7.36
CA LEU A 51 -19.38 11.74 -7.07
C LEU A 51 -19.17 12.67 -8.28
N ALA A 52 -19.41 12.20 -9.50
CA ALA A 52 -19.34 13.02 -10.71
C ALA A 52 -20.51 14.03 -10.87
N GLY A 53 -21.57 13.92 -10.05
CA GLY A 53 -22.80 14.71 -10.18
C GLY A 53 -22.92 15.95 -9.27
N GLN A 54 -22.00 16.18 -8.33
CA GLN A 54 -22.14 17.22 -7.30
C GLN A 54 -21.12 18.35 -7.46
N GLY A 55 -21.29 19.17 -8.49
CA GLY A 55 -20.47 20.37 -8.65
C GLY A 55 -21.11 21.44 -9.51
N ARG A 56 -22.03 22.25 -8.94
CA ARG A 56 -22.33 23.63 -9.37
C ARG A 56 -23.24 24.36 -8.37
N GLU A 57 -23.07 25.69 -8.34
CA GLU A 57 -23.69 26.75 -7.50
C GLU A 57 -22.83 27.13 -6.27
N SER A 58 -21.95 28.13 -6.32
CA SER A 58 -22.06 29.59 -6.58
C SER A 58 -22.68 30.40 -5.42
N GLY A 59 -21.93 31.38 -4.91
CA GLY A 59 -22.52 32.68 -4.54
C GLY A 59 -22.31 33.22 -3.12
N ASP A 60 -21.17 33.92 -2.95
CA ASP A 60 -21.09 35.29 -2.43
C ASP A 60 -21.08 35.61 -0.91
N ALA A 61 -20.49 36.78 -0.63
CA ALA A 61 -19.71 37.18 0.55
C ALA A 61 -20.48 37.79 1.74
N ARG A 62 -19.83 37.85 2.92
CA ARG A 62 -19.49 39.09 3.70
C ARG A 62 -18.89 38.77 5.07
N GLY A 63 -18.02 39.68 5.53
CA GLY A 63 -17.05 39.47 6.59
C GLY A 63 -17.51 39.60 8.03
N GLY A 64 -16.59 39.24 8.92
CA GLY A 64 -16.68 39.38 10.37
C GLY A 64 -15.41 38.85 11.01
N ALA A 65 -14.63 39.72 11.64
CA ALA A 65 -13.46 39.34 12.42
C ALA A 65 -13.88 38.39 13.55
N ALA A 66 -13.41 37.14 13.49
CA ALA A 66 -13.64 36.14 14.51
C ALA A 66 -12.40 35.26 14.66
N ARG A 67 -12.09 34.94 15.92
CA ARG A 67 -11.07 34.02 16.44
C ARG A 67 -10.52 33.05 15.39
N VAL A 68 -9.18 32.95 15.33
CA VAL A 68 -8.45 31.90 14.59
C VAL A 68 -9.14 30.56 14.88
N PRO A 69 -9.84 29.96 13.91
CA PRO A 69 -10.35 28.62 14.07
C PRO A 69 -9.12 27.72 14.13
N ARG A 70 -8.97 26.91 15.18
CA ARG A 70 -8.22 25.67 15.02
C ARG A 70 -8.85 24.99 13.81
N ALA A 71 -8.08 24.82 12.73
CA ALA A 71 -8.52 24.05 11.60
C ALA A 71 -9.07 22.72 12.14
N ARG A 72 -10.38 22.50 12.00
CA ARG A 72 -10.89 21.13 11.97
C ARG A 72 -10.18 20.54 10.76
N GLY A 73 -9.09 19.82 11.01
CA GLY A 73 -8.20 19.32 9.97
C GLY A 73 -9.04 18.59 8.95
N GLY A 74 -9.07 19.11 7.72
CA GLY A 74 -9.57 18.32 6.61
C GLY A 74 -8.78 17.03 6.56
N SER A 75 -9.46 15.92 6.27
CA SER A 75 -8.79 14.65 6.03
C SER A 75 -7.62 14.86 5.06
N PRO A 76 -6.40 14.36 5.36
CA PRO A 76 -5.24 14.58 4.50
C PRO A 76 -5.47 13.99 3.11
N VAL A 77 -6.25 12.92 3.00
CA VAL A 77 -6.54 12.23 1.74
C VAL A 77 -7.98 11.74 1.70
N ASN A 78 -8.46 11.31 0.53
CA ASN A 78 -9.78 10.75 0.31
C ASN A 78 -9.96 9.43 1.10
N GLN A 79 -10.77 9.52 2.17
CA GLN A 79 -11.02 8.41 3.08
C GLN A 79 -11.75 7.24 2.42
N ASP A 80 -12.63 7.51 1.45
CA ASP A 80 -13.39 6.45 0.78
C ASP A 80 -12.46 5.54 -0.02
N ILE A 81 -11.44 6.12 -0.67
CA ILE A 81 -10.43 5.35 -1.40
C ILE A 81 -9.56 4.55 -0.43
N LEU A 82 -9.11 5.15 0.67
CA LEU A 82 -8.33 4.43 1.67
C LEU A 82 -9.11 3.27 2.31
N ALA A 83 -10.39 3.48 2.62
CA ALA A 83 -11.24 2.43 3.15
C ALA A 83 -11.44 1.30 2.13
N ALA A 84 -11.60 1.63 0.84
CA ALA A 84 -11.71 0.65 -0.23
C ALA A 84 -10.42 -0.17 -0.44
N ILE A 85 -9.24 0.43 -0.26
CA ILE A 85 -7.95 -0.29 -0.28
C ILE A 85 -7.81 -1.20 0.95
N GLY A 86 -8.12 -0.68 2.14
CA GLY A 86 -7.90 -1.39 3.40
C GLY A 86 -8.84 -2.57 3.63
N ALA A 87 -10.13 -2.43 3.29
CA ALA A 87 -11.15 -3.43 3.59
C ALA A 87 -10.82 -4.86 3.08
N PRO A 88 -10.47 -5.08 1.80
CA PRO A 88 -10.13 -6.42 1.30
C PRO A 88 -8.83 -6.98 1.92
N ALA A 89 -7.94 -6.12 2.41
CA ALA A 89 -6.73 -6.52 3.13
C ALA A 89 -6.98 -6.87 4.61
N GLY A 90 -8.22 -6.69 5.11
CA GLY A 90 -8.56 -6.86 6.52
C GLY A 90 -8.13 -5.69 7.42
N PHE A 91 -7.99 -4.49 6.84
CA PHE A 91 -7.67 -3.26 7.54
C PHE A 91 -8.91 -2.36 7.67
N THR A 92 -9.00 -1.66 8.79
CA THR A 92 -10.04 -0.67 9.08
C THR A 92 -9.43 0.73 9.12
N LEU A 93 -10.08 1.69 8.47
CA LEU A 93 -9.72 3.10 8.53
C LEU A 93 -10.35 3.76 9.77
N SER A 94 -9.57 4.59 10.46
CA SER A 94 -10.07 5.45 11.54
C SER A 94 -9.35 6.80 11.57
N ASP A 95 -10.04 7.82 12.05
CA ASP A 95 -9.46 9.15 12.25
C ASP A 95 -8.46 9.17 13.42
N LEU A 96 -7.43 10.00 13.27
CA LEU A 96 -6.51 10.42 14.31
C LEU A 96 -6.59 11.94 14.49
N ASN A 97 -6.02 12.44 15.59
CA ASN A 97 -5.98 13.89 15.86
C ASN A 97 -5.23 14.68 14.77
N ASP A 98 -4.27 14.05 14.09
CA ASP A 98 -3.35 14.66 13.12
C ASP A 98 -3.31 13.93 11.77
N GLY A 99 -4.24 13.02 11.50
CA GLY A 99 -4.26 12.24 10.27
C GLY A 99 -5.24 11.08 10.29
N LEU A 100 -4.89 10.01 9.58
CA LEU A 100 -5.68 8.77 9.48
C LEU A 100 -4.81 7.58 9.84
N VAL A 101 -5.44 6.48 10.24
CA VAL A 101 -4.77 5.19 10.42
C VAL A 101 -5.56 4.06 9.78
N LEU A 102 -4.85 3.24 8.98
CA LEU A 102 -5.30 1.92 8.56
C LEU A 102 -4.67 0.90 9.51
N ALA A 103 -5.50 0.14 10.22
CA ALA A 103 -5.05 -0.88 11.15
C ALA A 103 -5.68 -2.24 10.83
N ASN A 104 -4.88 -3.30 10.82
CA ASN A 104 -5.42 -4.65 10.73
C ASN A 104 -6.16 -5.04 12.01
N ARG A 105 -6.88 -6.17 11.99
CA ARG A 105 -7.54 -6.69 13.17
C ARG A 105 -6.53 -6.90 14.30
N GLY A 106 -6.76 -6.22 15.43
CA GLY A 106 -5.87 -6.28 16.60
C GLY A 106 -4.76 -5.22 16.62
N GLY A 107 -4.63 -4.40 15.56
CA GLY A 107 -3.67 -3.29 15.50
C GLY A 107 -2.21 -3.73 15.44
N GLU A 108 -1.96 -4.97 15.03
CA GLU A 108 -0.61 -5.51 14.87
C GLU A 108 0.15 -4.80 13.74
N VAL A 109 -0.52 -4.39 12.67
CA VAL A 109 0.08 -3.57 11.62
C VAL A 109 -0.76 -2.32 11.45
N ARG A 110 -0.09 -1.17 11.48
CA ARG A 110 -0.72 0.15 11.38
C ARG A 110 0.02 1.00 10.37
N TYR A 111 -0.72 1.58 9.44
CA TYR A 111 -0.24 2.60 8.51
C TYR A 111 -0.88 3.93 8.86
N TYR A 112 -0.07 4.94 9.09
CA TYR A 112 -0.51 6.28 9.45
C TYR A 112 -0.33 7.19 8.24
N VAL A 113 -1.34 8.00 7.94
CA VAL A 113 -1.32 8.98 6.85
C VAL A 113 -1.50 10.36 7.45
N ARG A 114 -0.49 11.22 7.31
CA ARG A 114 -0.49 12.57 7.89
C ARG A 114 -0.09 13.63 6.87
N ASN A 115 -0.44 14.87 7.14
CA ASN A 115 0.13 16.02 6.42
C ASN A 115 1.60 16.19 6.82
N SER A 116 2.44 16.57 5.86
CA SER A 116 3.87 16.86 6.06
C SER A 116 4.28 18.09 5.26
N SER A 117 5.52 18.56 5.44
CA SER A 117 6.07 19.64 4.60
C SER A 117 6.17 19.27 3.13
N ALA A 118 6.23 17.97 2.81
CA ALA A 118 6.23 17.44 1.45
C ALA A 118 4.82 17.27 0.87
N GLY A 119 3.76 17.55 1.64
CA GLY A 119 2.37 17.25 1.31
C GLY A 119 1.82 16.19 2.25
N PHE A 120 2.09 14.92 1.93
CA PHE A 120 1.63 13.75 2.67
C PHE A 120 2.80 12.88 3.11
N GLU A 121 2.66 12.23 4.25
CA GLU A 121 3.60 11.23 4.76
C GLU A 121 2.84 9.97 5.20
N VAL A 122 3.38 8.82 4.82
CA VAL A 122 2.93 7.50 5.27
C VAL A 122 4.03 6.89 6.13
N THR A 123 3.67 6.54 7.36
CA THR A 123 4.52 5.78 8.26
C THR A 123 3.84 4.45 8.62
N ARG A 124 4.63 3.48 9.09
CA ARG A 124 4.17 2.14 9.44
C ARG A 124 4.70 1.75 10.80
N ALA A 125 3.85 1.15 11.63
CA ALA A 125 4.25 0.52 12.89
C ALA A 125 3.77 -0.93 12.93
N GLU A 126 4.62 -1.81 13.45
CA GLU A 126 4.27 -3.20 13.73
C GLU A 126 4.27 -3.43 15.25
N ARG A 127 3.19 -4.00 15.77
CA ARG A 127 2.99 -4.30 17.20
C ARG A 127 3.25 -3.06 18.05
N SER A 128 4.20 -3.14 18.98
CA SER A 128 4.58 -2.05 19.88
C SER A 128 5.83 -1.29 19.41
N GLU A 129 6.24 -1.46 18.15
CA GLU A 129 7.39 -0.73 17.59
C GLU A 129 7.05 0.74 17.32
N ASP A 130 8.11 1.55 17.27
CA ASP A 130 8.03 2.92 16.82
C ASP A 130 7.62 2.99 15.34
N GLU A 131 7.00 4.11 14.96
CA GLU A 131 6.66 4.37 13.57
C GLU A 131 7.93 4.47 12.72
N ARG A 132 7.95 3.74 11.60
CA ARG A 132 8.99 3.79 10.58
C ARG A 132 8.46 4.54 9.37
N PHE A 133 9.31 5.38 8.80
CA PHE A 133 9.01 6.08 7.55
C PHE A 133 8.78 5.08 6.42
N GLY A 134 7.70 5.26 5.64
CA GLY A 134 7.42 4.50 4.43
C GLY A 134 7.60 5.37 3.19
N MET A 135 6.73 6.37 3.03
CA MET A 135 6.80 7.33 1.92
C MET A 135 6.46 8.76 2.36
N ALA A 136 6.92 9.75 1.58
CA ALA A 136 6.38 11.09 1.56
C ALA A 136 6.20 11.58 0.11
N THR A 137 5.15 12.37 -0.14
CA THR A 137 4.81 12.81 -1.50
C THR A 137 3.90 14.04 -1.47
N ALA A 138 3.97 14.85 -2.52
CA ALA A 138 3.07 15.98 -2.73
C ALA A 138 1.71 15.58 -3.33
N HIS A 139 1.57 14.32 -3.74
CA HIS A 139 0.43 13.84 -4.51
C HIS A 139 -0.38 12.81 -3.72
N GLU A 140 -1.63 13.14 -3.43
CA GLU A 140 -2.55 12.25 -2.73
C GLU A 140 -2.68 10.89 -3.41
N GLU A 141 -2.78 10.85 -4.74
CA GLU A 141 -2.88 9.59 -5.49
C GLU A 141 -1.69 8.64 -5.26
N HIS A 142 -0.51 9.19 -4.97
CA HIS A 142 0.68 8.40 -4.70
C HIS A 142 0.58 7.70 -3.34
N VAL A 143 -0.07 8.32 -2.35
CA VAL A 143 -0.41 7.66 -1.09
C VAL A 143 -1.29 6.44 -1.33
N HIS A 144 -2.32 6.58 -2.18
CA HIS A 144 -3.22 5.48 -2.51
C HIS A 144 -2.50 4.35 -3.26
N ARG A 145 -1.68 4.67 -4.27
CA ARG A 145 -0.89 3.67 -5.01
C ARG A 145 0.05 2.91 -4.09
N TYR A 146 0.79 3.63 -3.24
CA TYR A 146 1.73 3.03 -2.29
C TYR A 146 1.03 2.08 -1.32
N LEU A 147 -0.06 2.52 -0.69
CA LEU A 147 -0.82 1.66 0.23
C LEU A 147 -1.46 0.46 -0.47
N THR A 148 -1.84 0.60 -1.74
CA THR A 148 -2.34 -0.53 -2.54
C THR A 148 -1.26 -1.58 -2.77
N ILE A 149 -0.01 -1.18 -3.01
CA ILE A 149 1.14 -2.11 -3.13
C ILE A 149 1.41 -2.79 -1.79
N GLU A 150 1.57 -2.00 -0.72
CA GLU A 150 1.86 -2.47 0.63
C GLU A 150 0.83 -3.49 1.13
N LEU A 151 -0.45 -3.27 0.81
CA LEU A 151 -1.54 -4.16 1.20
C LEU A 151 -1.84 -5.24 0.18
N GLY A 152 -1.25 -5.18 -1.02
CA GLY A 152 -1.55 -6.07 -2.15
C GLY A 152 -1.40 -7.56 -1.83
N SER A 153 -0.34 -7.92 -1.10
CA SER A 153 -0.16 -9.31 -0.62
C SER A 153 -1.28 -9.75 0.31
N SER A 154 -1.72 -8.88 1.23
CA SER A 154 -2.82 -9.16 2.16
C SER A 154 -4.17 -9.28 1.43
N ILE A 155 -4.41 -8.43 0.43
CA ILE A 155 -5.60 -8.47 -0.44
C ILE A 155 -5.73 -9.84 -1.12
N ARG A 156 -4.61 -10.39 -1.60
CA ARG A 156 -4.59 -11.67 -2.33
C ARG A 156 -4.57 -12.89 -1.41
N PHE A 157 -4.02 -12.75 -0.21
CA PHE A 157 -3.87 -13.85 0.75
C PHE A 157 -5.22 -14.41 1.24
N GLY A 158 -6.16 -13.55 1.63
CA GLY A 158 -7.48 -13.96 2.12
C GLY A 158 -8.26 -14.88 1.16
N PRO A 159 -8.44 -14.49 -0.12
CA PRO A 159 -9.07 -15.32 -1.15
C PRO A 159 -8.18 -16.41 -1.75
N GLU A 160 -6.95 -16.61 -1.25
CA GLU A 160 -5.97 -17.58 -1.77
C GLU A 160 -5.63 -17.38 -3.26
N LEU A 161 -5.56 -16.13 -3.71
CA LEU A 161 -5.17 -15.81 -5.09
C LEU A 161 -3.66 -15.96 -5.29
N ALA A 162 -3.26 -16.35 -6.51
CA ALA A 162 -1.85 -16.46 -6.90
C ALA A 162 -1.11 -15.13 -6.66
N PRO A 163 0.09 -15.12 -6.05
CA PRO A 163 0.76 -13.88 -5.67
C PRO A 163 1.21 -13.07 -6.90
N ILE A 164 1.32 -11.75 -6.72
CA ILE A 164 1.86 -10.82 -7.72
C ILE A 164 3.21 -10.34 -7.20
N TRP A 165 4.27 -10.55 -7.97
CA TRP A 165 5.64 -10.15 -7.60
C TRP A 165 6.11 -9.00 -8.47
N LEU A 166 5.95 -7.79 -7.96
CA LEU A 166 6.49 -6.61 -8.60
C LEU A 166 8.03 -6.65 -8.61
N PRO A 167 8.66 -6.01 -9.60
CA PRO A 167 10.10 -5.85 -9.58
C PRO A 167 10.49 -4.99 -8.38
N HIS A 168 11.49 -5.43 -7.63
CA HIS A 168 11.83 -4.89 -6.31
C HIS A 168 13.35 -4.80 -6.07
N MET A 169 14.18 -5.18 -7.05
CA MET A 169 15.62 -5.01 -6.95
C MET A 169 16.04 -3.65 -7.51
N PRO A 170 17.16 -3.06 -7.04
CA PRO A 170 17.59 -1.74 -7.50
C PRO A 170 17.77 -1.63 -9.02
N ASP A 171 18.22 -2.71 -9.68
CA ASP A 171 18.44 -2.76 -11.13
C ASP A 171 17.12 -2.90 -11.93
N ASP A 172 15.99 -3.15 -11.25
CA ASP A 172 14.68 -3.33 -11.87
C ASP A 172 13.86 -2.04 -11.97
N LEU A 173 14.48 -0.87 -11.78
CA LEU A 173 13.76 0.41 -11.83
C LEU A 173 13.00 0.57 -13.16
N ALA A 174 11.74 1.01 -13.09
CA ALA A 174 10.92 1.18 -14.30
C ALA A 174 11.56 2.17 -15.29
N PRO A 175 11.48 1.92 -16.61
CA PRO A 175 12.11 2.79 -17.60
C PRO A 175 11.68 4.26 -17.46
N GLY A 176 12.65 5.17 -17.48
CA GLY A 176 12.43 6.61 -17.37
C GLY A 176 12.36 7.15 -15.95
N PHE A 177 12.41 6.28 -14.94
CA PHE A 177 12.58 6.69 -13.54
C PHE A 177 14.06 6.78 -13.16
N ALA A 178 14.33 7.62 -12.17
CA ALA A 178 15.62 7.78 -11.52
C ALA A 178 15.43 7.77 -10.00
N LEU A 179 16.41 7.21 -9.30
CA LEU A 179 16.44 7.17 -7.84
C LEU A 179 17.68 7.90 -7.32
N GLU A 180 17.47 8.91 -6.49
CA GLU A 180 18.54 9.61 -5.78
C GLU A 180 18.51 9.22 -4.31
N VAL A 181 19.63 8.76 -3.77
CA VAL A 181 19.71 8.26 -2.40
C VAL A 181 20.42 9.29 -1.53
N GLU A 182 19.73 9.74 -0.47
CA GLU A 182 20.26 10.68 0.52
C GLU A 182 20.04 10.11 1.93
N GLY A 183 21.09 9.52 2.50
CA GLY A 183 21.05 8.92 3.83
C GLY A 183 20.00 7.79 3.92
N PRO A 184 19.01 7.88 4.82
CA PRO A 184 17.98 6.85 5.00
C PRO A 184 16.78 7.02 4.04
N ARG A 185 16.89 7.89 3.04
CA ARG A 185 15.80 8.21 2.12
C ARG A 185 16.23 8.04 0.67
N ALA A 186 15.30 7.65 -0.19
CA ALA A 186 15.48 7.56 -1.62
C ALA A 186 14.38 8.34 -2.36
N THR A 187 14.76 9.31 -3.18
CA THR A 187 13.84 10.17 -3.94
C THR A 187 13.67 9.61 -5.33
N LEU A 188 12.42 9.25 -5.66
CA LEU A 188 12.03 8.73 -6.96
C LEU A 188 11.53 9.89 -7.85
N SER A 189 12.09 10.01 -9.04
CA SER A 189 11.69 11.02 -10.02
C SER A 189 11.60 10.45 -11.43
N ALA A 190 10.80 11.08 -12.29
CA ALA A 190 10.73 10.80 -13.71
C ALA A 190 10.50 12.10 -14.47
N ASN A 191 11.23 12.32 -15.57
CA ASN A 191 11.10 13.53 -16.41
C ASN A 191 11.18 14.86 -15.63
N GLY A 192 12.02 14.91 -14.58
CA GLY A 192 12.17 16.09 -13.71
C GLY A 192 11.05 16.30 -12.69
N VAL A 193 10.09 15.37 -12.58
CA VAL A 193 9.01 15.40 -11.59
C VAL A 193 9.33 14.41 -10.46
N VAL A 194 9.26 14.89 -9.22
CA VAL A 194 9.41 14.04 -8.03
C VAL A 194 8.08 13.34 -7.74
N HIS A 195 8.10 12.01 -7.71
CA HIS A 195 6.93 11.21 -7.37
C HIS A 195 6.83 10.97 -5.86
N GLY A 196 7.96 10.87 -5.16
CA GLY A 196 7.99 10.75 -3.72
C GLY A 196 9.37 10.41 -3.20
N THR A 197 9.48 10.44 -1.88
CA THR A 197 10.63 9.99 -1.14
C THR A 197 10.24 8.76 -0.34
N PHE A 198 11.05 7.71 -0.40
CA PHE A 198 10.80 6.40 0.21
C PHE A 198 11.87 6.08 1.24
N SER A 199 11.57 5.15 2.15
CA SER A 199 12.59 4.57 3.01
C SER A 199 13.67 3.90 2.18
N HIS A 200 14.92 4.21 2.46
CA HIS A 200 16.06 3.48 1.91
C HIS A 200 16.22 2.19 2.73
N ASP A 201 15.78 1.07 2.14
CA ASP A 201 16.18 -0.27 2.58
C ASP A 201 17.21 -0.86 1.60
N PRO A 202 17.94 -1.93 1.95
CA PRO A 202 18.99 -2.51 1.09
C PRO A 202 18.52 -2.94 -0.31
N HIS A 203 17.21 -3.11 -0.51
CA HIS A 203 16.62 -3.53 -1.77
C HIS A 203 15.97 -2.36 -2.53
N MET A 204 15.78 -1.21 -1.88
CA MET A 204 15.00 -0.08 -2.40
C MET A 204 13.58 -0.49 -2.83
N ALA A 205 13.07 -1.60 -2.27
CA ALA A 205 11.90 -2.29 -2.81
C ALA A 205 10.68 -1.35 -2.93
N PRO A 206 10.31 -0.54 -1.92
CA PRO A 206 9.17 0.36 -2.03
C PRO A 206 9.26 1.35 -3.19
N ALA A 207 10.43 1.93 -3.45
CA ALA A 207 10.61 2.89 -4.53
C ALA A 207 10.60 2.21 -5.91
N VAL A 208 11.23 1.04 -6.02
CA VAL A 208 11.29 0.27 -7.27
C VAL A 208 9.90 -0.24 -7.63
N GLU A 209 9.19 -0.88 -6.72
CA GLU A 209 7.83 -1.37 -6.95
C GLU A 209 6.89 -0.22 -7.34
N PHE A 210 6.99 0.91 -6.64
CA PHE A 210 6.19 2.10 -6.94
C PHE A 210 6.45 2.62 -8.35
N SER A 211 7.70 2.62 -8.83
CA SER A 211 8.05 3.12 -10.17
C SER A 211 7.27 2.41 -11.29
N TRP A 212 6.93 1.13 -11.11
CA TRP A 212 6.18 0.33 -12.08
C TRP A 212 4.68 0.64 -12.11
N VAL A 213 4.15 1.25 -11.06
CA VAL A 213 2.71 1.54 -10.93
C VAL A 213 2.40 3.04 -10.81
N ALA A 214 3.43 3.89 -10.77
CA ALA A 214 3.30 5.33 -10.52
C ALA A 214 2.34 6.06 -11.47
N ALA A 215 2.21 5.57 -12.70
CA ALA A 215 1.32 6.12 -13.73
C ALA A 215 -0.04 5.41 -13.85
N LEU A 216 -0.26 4.31 -13.11
CA LEU A 216 -1.51 3.55 -13.18
C LEU A 216 -2.63 4.27 -12.44
N PRO A 217 -3.88 4.20 -12.91
CA PRO A 217 -5.01 4.74 -12.17
C PRO A 217 -5.24 3.89 -10.90
N VAL A 218 -5.55 4.55 -9.77
CA VAL A 218 -5.64 3.90 -8.44
C VAL A 218 -6.68 2.78 -8.42
N ASP A 219 -7.85 3.02 -9.02
CA ASP A 219 -8.94 2.06 -9.12
C ASP A 219 -8.55 0.82 -9.92
N GLY A 220 -7.89 0.99 -11.06
CA GLY A 220 -7.44 -0.14 -11.87
C GLY A 220 -6.27 -0.91 -11.26
N LEU A 221 -5.41 -0.25 -10.46
CA LEU A 221 -4.39 -0.92 -9.66
C LEU A 221 -5.02 -1.79 -8.57
N LEU A 222 -5.96 -1.24 -7.79
CA LEU A 222 -6.69 -2.00 -6.78
C LEU A 222 -7.46 -3.17 -7.41
N GLN A 223 -8.14 -2.93 -8.54
CA GLN A 223 -8.83 -3.97 -9.29
C GLN A 223 -7.88 -5.10 -9.71
N SER A 224 -6.65 -4.77 -10.13
CA SER A 224 -5.65 -5.77 -10.49
C SER A 224 -5.25 -6.65 -9.31
N PHE A 225 -5.17 -6.12 -8.09
CA PHE A 225 -4.92 -6.95 -6.91
C PHE A 225 -6.11 -7.83 -6.53
N LEU A 226 -7.34 -7.42 -6.84
CA LEU A 226 -8.57 -8.18 -6.59
C LEU A 226 -8.86 -9.23 -7.66
N ASP A 227 -8.32 -9.05 -8.87
CA ASP A 227 -8.55 -9.94 -10.00
C ASP A 227 -7.72 -11.23 -9.91
N GLU A 228 -8.32 -12.37 -10.23
CA GLU A 228 -7.65 -13.68 -10.15
C GLU A 228 -6.37 -13.72 -11.00
N LYS A 229 -6.40 -13.08 -12.18
CA LYS A 229 -5.31 -13.09 -13.16
C LYS A 229 -4.43 -11.83 -13.08
N GLY A 230 -4.70 -10.92 -12.15
CA GLY A 230 -3.97 -9.66 -12.06
C GLY A 230 -4.36 -8.63 -13.12
N GLU A 231 -5.48 -8.81 -13.83
CA GLU A 231 -5.92 -7.85 -14.85
C GLU A 231 -6.54 -6.58 -14.22
N PRO A 232 -6.38 -5.39 -14.83
CA PRO A 232 -5.80 -5.15 -16.17
C PRO A 232 -4.29 -4.89 -16.22
N PHE A 233 -3.62 -4.63 -15.09
CA PHE A 233 -2.25 -4.07 -15.13
C PHE A 233 -1.15 -4.98 -14.59
N LEU A 234 -1.49 -5.93 -13.72
CA LEU A 234 -0.51 -6.69 -12.96
C LEU A 234 -0.32 -8.13 -13.45
N ALA A 235 -1.09 -8.57 -14.45
CA ALA A 235 -1.07 -9.94 -14.96
C ALA A 235 0.31 -10.45 -15.35
N ARG A 236 1.19 -9.57 -15.86
CA ARG A 236 2.57 -9.91 -16.23
C ARG A 236 3.48 -10.33 -15.06
N TRP A 237 3.07 -10.02 -13.83
CA TRP A 237 3.83 -10.30 -12.60
C TRP A 237 3.13 -11.33 -11.72
N LEU A 238 2.07 -11.95 -12.22
CA LEU A 238 1.42 -13.07 -11.56
C LEU A 238 2.37 -14.26 -11.52
N VAL A 239 2.55 -14.87 -10.35
CA VAL A 239 3.34 -16.09 -10.19
C VAL A 239 2.39 -17.27 -10.20
N GLU A 240 2.37 -18.02 -11.30
CA GLU A 240 1.60 -19.27 -11.39
C GLU A 240 2.17 -20.29 -10.40
N ALA A 241 1.27 -20.97 -9.69
CA ALA A 241 1.60 -21.98 -8.67
C ALA A 241 2.04 -23.32 -9.28
#